data_AF-A0A0Q3WVJ6-F1
#
_entry.id   AF-A0A0Q3WVJ6-F1
#
_cell.length_a   1.000
_cell.length_b   1.000
_cell.length_c   1.000
_cell.angle_alpha   90.00
_cell.angle_beta   90.00
_cell.angle_gamma   90.00
#
_symmetry.space_group_name_H-M   'P 1'
#
loop_
_entity.id
_entity.type
_entity.pdbx_description
1 polymer ?
#
loop_
_entity_poly.entity_id
_entity_poly.type
_entity_poly.pdbx_seq_one_letter_code
_entity_poly.pdbx_strand_id
1 'polypeptide(L)' 'MQTYKVLGAIFILVSGFMYSIERAVTMLSTNVVIAGFYAGKITGEVPKVEVASVFSNLFVPIFFVLGIILIIYGFRKR' A
#
# COMPACT_ATOMS: atom_id res chain seq x y z
N MET A 1 -9.38 25.83 10.94
CA MET A 1 -10.05 25.27 9.74
C MET A 1 -9.08 24.60 8.76
N GLN A 2 -7.86 25.11 8.54
CA GLN A 2 -6.91 24.49 7.61
C GLN A 2 -6.32 23.16 8.11
N THR A 3 -6.18 23.00 9.43
CA THR A 3 -5.55 21.81 10.06
C THR A 3 -6.20 20.49 9.65
N TYR A 4 -7.54 20.41 9.59
CA TYR A 4 -8.24 19.18 9.18
C TYR A 4 -7.96 18.82 7.71
N LYS A 5 -7.82 19.82 6.83
CA LYS A 5 -7.52 19.60 5.41
C LYS A 5 -6.09 19.12 5.23
N VAL A 6 -5.14 19.75 5.93
CA VAL A 6 -3.73 19.35 5.92
C VAL A 6 -3.57 17.94 6.49
N LEU A 7 -4.18 17.65 7.63
CA LEU A 7 -4.12 16.32 8.25
C LEU A 7 -4.76 15.25 7.37
N GLY A 8 -5.90 15.55 6.73
CA GLY A 8 -6.54 14.62 5.81
C GLY A 8 -5.69 14.34 4.57
N ALA A 9 -5.03 15.36 4.01
CA ALA A 9 -4.09 15.18 2.90
C ALA A 9 -2.87 14.32 3.31
N ILE A 10 -2.33 14.53 4.52
CA ILE A 10 -1.24 13.71 5.06
C ILE A 10 -1.68 12.25 5.17
N PHE A 11 -2.86 11.95 5.69
CA PHE A 11 -3.35 10.58 5.80
C PHE A 11 -3.50 9.89 4.43
N ILE A 12 -4.00 10.60 3.42
CA ILE A 12 -4.10 10.06 2.05
C ILE A 12 -2.71 9.79 1.46
N LEU A 13 -1.78 10.73 1.61
CA LEU A 13 -0.40 10.57 1.11
C LEU A 13 0.31 9.40 1.79
N VAL A 14 0.20 9.28 3.12
CA VAL A 14 0.80 8.18 3.87
C VAL A 14 0.18 6.84 3.48
N SER A 15 -1.15 6.78 3.29
CA SER A 15 -1.82 5.58 2.80
C SER A 15 -1.28 5.12 1.44
N GLY A 16 -1.17 6.04 0.48
CA GLY A 16 -0.62 5.74 -0.86
C GLY A 16 0.85 5.35 -0.81
N PHE A 17 1.64 5.98 0.05
CA PHE A 17 3.04 5.66 0.25
C PHE A 17 3.23 4.26 0.86
N MET A 18 2.48 3.93 1.91
CA MET A 18 2.49 2.60 2.52
C MET A 18 2.12 1.51 1.51
N TYR A 19 1.02 1.71 0.77
CA TYR A 19 0.60 0.78 -0.28
C TYR A 19 1.69 0.55 -1.34
N SER A 20 2.33 1.64 -1.78
CA SER A 20 3.38 1.57 -2.80
C SER A 20 4.61 0.82 -2.31
N ILE A 21 5.05 1.08 -1.07
CA ILE A 21 6.19 0.38 -0.48
C ILE A 21 5.88 -1.11 -0.32
N GLU A 22 4.74 -1.46 0.26
CA GLU A 22 4.37 -2.86 0.46
C GLU A 22 4.33 -3.60 -0.87
N ARG A 23 3.66 -3.01 -1.87
CA ARG A 23 3.58 -3.60 -3.20
C ARG A 23 4.97 -3.75 -3.84
N ALA A 24 5.84 -2.75 -3.72
CA ALA A 24 7.20 -2.81 -4.25
C ALA A 24 8.03 -3.89 -3.56
N VAL A 25 8.00 -3.96 -2.22
CA VAL A 25 8.75 -4.95 -1.43
C VAL A 25 8.26 -6.36 -1.71
N THR A 26 6.94 -6.58 -1.77
CA THR A 26 6.39 -7.89 -2.09
C THR A 26 6.80 -8.33 -3.49
N MET A 27 6.69 -7.44 -4.49
CA MET A 27 7.14 -7.74 -5.86
C MET A 27 8.64 -8.07 -5.91
N LEU A 28 9.49 -7.31 -5.21
CA LEU A 28 10.92 -7.58 -5.14
C LEU A 28 11.21 -8.94 -4.49
N SER A 29 10.56 -9.24 -3.36
CA SER A 29 10.72 -10.51 -2.65
C SER A 29 10.34 -11.70 -3.52
N THR A 30 9.18 -11.66 -4.16
CA THR A 30 8.75 -12.74 -5.07
C THR A 30 9.71 -12.90 -6.24
N ASN A 31 10.17 -11.80 -6.84
CA ASN A 31 11.12 -11.87 -7.95
C ASN A 31 12.46 -12.50 -7.54
N VAL A 32 12.93 -12.25 -6.32
CA VAL A 32 14.14 -12.91 -5.78
C VAL A 32 13.91 -14.42 -5.62
N VAL A 33 12.74 -14.83 -5.11
CA VAL A 33 12.39 -16.26 -4.99
C VAL A 33 12.34 -16.93 -6.37
N ILE A 34 11.71 -16.28 -7.36
CA ILE A 34 11.63 -16.79 -8.73
C ILE A 34 13.02 -16.88 -9.36
N ALA A 35 13.85 -15.85 -9.20
CA ALA A 35 15.23 -15.87 -9.69
C ALA A 35 16.05 -17.01 -9.05
N GLY A 36 15.90 -17.22 -7.73
CA GLY A 36 16.50 -18.34 -7.02
C GLY A 36 16.03 -19.69 -7.52
N PHE A 37 14.74 -19.84 -7.81
CA PHE A 37 14.17 -21.07 -8.38
C PHE A 37 14.82 -21.43 -9.73
N TYR A 38 14.94 -20.46 -10.64
CA TYR A 38 15.58 -20.66 -11.94
C TYR A 38 17.09 -20.91 -11.82
N ALA A 39 17.79 -20.12 -10.99
CA ALA A 39 19.24 -20.28 -10.79
C ALA A 39 19.59 -21.64 -10.16
N GLY A 40 18.75 -22.13 -9.25
CA GLY A 40 18.88 -23.44 -8.61
C GLY A 40 18.52 -24.63 -9.51
N LYS A 41 18.06 -24.38 -10.76
CA LYS A 41 17.56 -25.41 -11.68
C LYS A 41 16.49 -26.31 -11.04
N ILE A 42 15.69 -25.73 -10.14
CA ILE A 42 14.63 -26.46 -9.45
C ILE A 42 13.57 -26.83 -10.50
N THR A 43 13.11 -28.08 -10.46
CA THR A 43 12.06 -28.59 -11.36
C THR A 43 10.71 -28.56 -10.65
N GLY A 44 9.63 -28.27 -11.38
CA GLY A 44 8.28 -28.13 -10.82
C GLY A 44 7.60 -26.82 -11.24
N GLU A 45 6.50 -26.48 -10.59
CA GLU A 45 5.78 -25.23 -10.85
C GLU A 45 6.55 -24.02 -10.32
N VAL A 46 6.64 -22.98 -11.15
CA VAL A 46 7.25 -21.70 -10.77
C VAL A 46 6.41 -21.07 -9.66
N PRO A 47 7.03 -20.58 -8.56
CA PRO A 47 6.31 -19.93 -7.48
C PRO A 47 5.39 -18.82 -7.99
N LYS A 48 4.12 -18.83 -7.58
CA LYS A 48 3.15 -17.81 -7.98
C LYS A 48 3.49 -16.47 -7.36
N VAL A 49 3.25 -15.40 -8.13
CA VAL A 49 3.42 -14.04 -7.66
C VAL A 49 2.26 -13.65 -6.75
N GLU A 50 2.50 -13.64 -5.44
CA GLU A 50 1.61 -13.02 -4.47
C GLU A 50 1.97 -11.55 -4.37
N VAL A 51 1.13 -10.64 -4.90
CA VAL A 51 1.35 -9.20 -4.78
C VAL A 51 0.47 -8.65 -3.67
N ALA A 52 1.03 -7.81 -2.80
CA ALA A 52 0.26 -7.14 -1.76
C ALA A 52 -0.90 -6.33 -2.37
N SER A 53 -2.09 -6.56 -1.84
CA SER A 53 -3.33 -5.88 -2.21
C SER A 53 -3.58 -4.69 -1.29
N VAL A 54 -4.53 -3.83 -1.64
CA VAL A 54 -4.92 -2.68 -0.80
C VAL A 54 -5.43 -3.11 0.57
N PHE A 55 -5.95 -4.35 0.70
CA PHE A 55 -6.44 -4.91 1.96
C PHE A 55 -5.43 -5.78 2.68
N SER A 56 -4.21 -5.93 2.13
CA SER A 56 -3.14 -6.69 2.79
C SER A 56 -2.61 -5.98 4.03
N ASN A 57 -2.79 -4.66 4.11
CA ASN A 57 -2.51 -3.87 5.31
C ASN A 57 -3.74 -3.05 5.68
N LEU A 58 -4.26 -3.28 6.90
CA LEU A 58 -5.44 -2.61 7.43
C LEU A 58 -5.27 -1.07 7.53
N PHE A 59 -4.06 -0.56 7.72
CA PHE A 59 -3.80 0.88 7.84
C PHE A 59 -3.97 1.63 6.51
N VAL A 60 -3.73 0.98 5.37
CA VAL A 60 -3.89 1.60 4.04
C VAL A 60 -5.34 2.08 3.82
N PRO A 61 -6.37 1.21 3.88
CA PRO A 61 -7.75 1.64 3.67
C PRO A 61 -8.25 2.52 4.83
N ILE A 62 -7.83 2.28 6.07
CA ILE A 62 -8.24 3.12 7.22
C ILE A 62 -7.74 4.55 7.05
N PHE A 63 -6.46 4.76 6.76
CA PHE A 63 -5.90 6.10 6.58
C PHE A 63 -6.48 6.80 5.36
N PHE A 64 -6.74 6.05 4.29
CA PHE A 64 -7.41 6.60 3.12
C PHE A 64 -8.81 7.14 3.46
N VAL A 65 -9.64 6.32 4.10
CA VAL A 65 -11.01 6.69 4.50
C VAL A 65 -11.01 7.84 5.51
N LEU A 66 -10.17 7.77 6.55
CA LEU A 66 -10.04 8.85 7.53
C LEU A 66 -9.57 10.15 6.89
N GLY A 67 -8.62 10.08 5.96
CA GLY A 67 -8.13 11.23 5.22
C GLY A 67 -9.24 11.91 4.42
N ILE A 68 -10.07 11.13 3.71
CA ILE A 68 -11.25 11.64 3.00
C ILE A 68 -12.24 12.31 3.97
N ILE A 69 -12.57 11.64 5.09
CA ILE A 69 -13.50 12.17 6.09
C ILE A 69 -13.02 13.52 6.64
N LEU A 70 -11.72 13.62 6.96
CA LEU A 70 -11.12 14.85 7.50
C LEU A 70 -11.13 15.99 6.49
N ILE A 71 -10.87 15.70 5.21
CA ILE A 71 -10.97 16.70 4.14
C ILE A 71 -12.41 17.20 4.02
N ILE A 72 -13.39 16.29 3.92
CA ILE A 72 -14.82 16.63 3.82
C ILE A 72 -15.26 17.47 5.02
N TYR A 73 -14.92 17.04 6.23
CA TYR A 73 -15.22 17.78 7.46
C TYR A 73 -14.56 19.17 7.47
N GLY A 74 -13.30 19.26 7.03
CA GLY A 74 -12.57 20.52 6.91
C GLY A 74 -13.19 21.50 5.90
N PHE A 75 -13.88 21.01 4.86
CA PHE A 75 -14.65 21.85 3.94
C PHE A 75 -16.01 22.24 4.52
N ARG A 76 -16.73 21.31 5.16
CA ARG A 76 -18.07 21.57 5.71
C ARG A 76 -18.06 22.49 6.93
N LYS A 77 -16.97 22.51 7.70
CA LYS A 77 -16.80 23.41 8.84
C LYS A 77 -16.44 24.84 8.42
N ARG A 78 -16.01 25.06 7.18
CA ARG A 78 -15.66 26.38 6.63
C ARG A 78 -16.92 27.15 6.28
#